data_AF-A0A1Y1W9S8-F1
#
_entry.id   AF-A0A1Y1W9S8-F1
#
_cell.length_a   1.000
_cell.length_b   1.000
_cell.length_c   1.000
_cell.angle_alpha   90.00
_cell.angle_beta   90.00
_cell.angle_gamma   90.00
#
_symmetry.space_group_name_H-M   'P 1'
#
loop_
_entity.id
_entity.type
_entity.pdbx_description
1 polymer ?
#
loop_
_entity_poly.entity_id
_entity_poly.type
_entity_poly.pdbx_seq_one_letter_code
_entity_poly.pdbx_strand_id
1 'polypeptide(L)'
;MGIPKFFRWLGGRYPLICERVKDDNIPEFDNLYLDMNGIIHNCTHPKDGNAPAPKTDEERFLAIFNYIDFLFSKIRPQKVFFLAIDGVAPRAKMNEQRARRFRTARDLQQDYEKKQKEQHKAGEKPAVDQAEYDVDAFDPTCITPGTEFMSKLTEALRYYVNKRISEDVDWRKPKVILSAPNVPGEGEHKIMDFIRFSRAQPGYRANTRHCLYGLDADLIMLGLLSHEPHVSLLREEVLFGPASRTASAPGARYTRDRS
;
A
#
# COMPACT_ATOMS: atom_id res chain seq x y z
N MET A 1 -4.87 8.98 -6.45
CA MET A 1 -4.04 9.97 -7.12
C MET A 1 -3.29 9.26 -8.22
N GLY A 2 -2.40 9.91 -8.96
CA GLY A 2 -1.71 9.29 -10.07
C GLY A 2 -2.33 9.59 -11.44
N ILE A 3 -1.44 9.78 -12.41
CA ILE A 3 -1.77 9.91 -13.82
C ILE A 3 -2.32 8.56 -14.31
N PRO A 4 -3.61 8.46 -14.69
CA PRO A 4 -4.22 7.18 -15.06
C PRO A 4 -3.46 6.52 -16.19
N LYS A 5 -3.20 5.21 -16.06
CA LYS A 5 -2.49 4.38 -17.05
C LYS A 5 -1.04 4.82 -17.32
N PHE A 6 -0.47 5.77 -16.58
CA PHE A 6 0.89 6.27 -16.82
C PHE A 6 1.94 5.17 -16.66
N PHE A 7 1.90 4.41 -15.56
CA PHE A 7 2.82 3.28 -15.37
C PHE A 7 2.71 2.25 -16.52
N ARG A 8 1.48 1.94 -16.96
CA ARG A 8 1.26 1.02 -18.07
C ARG A 8 1.89 1.55 -19.37
N TRP A 9 1.72 2.84 -19.66
CA TRP A 9 2.36 3.46 -20.81
C TRP A 9 3.89 3.45 -20.68
N LEU A 10 4.42 3.79 -19.50
CA LEU A 10 5.85 3.87 -19.25
C LEU A 10 6.52 2.50 -19.37
N GLY A 11 5.96 1.47 -18.73
CA GLY A 11 6.47 0.09 -18.82
C GLY A 11 6.35 -0.51 -20.22
N GLY A 12 5.34 -0.09 -21.00
CA GLY A 12 5.24 -0.47 -22.42
C GLY A 12 6.28 0.23 -23.31
N ARG A 13 6.60 1.49 -23.02
CA ARG A 13 7.56 2.29 -23.79
C ARG A 13 9.02 1.99 -23.44
N TYR A 14 9.30 1.75 -22.17
CA TYR A 14 10.64 1.49 -21.63
C TYR A 14 10.64 0.19 -20.82
N PRO A 15 10.50 -0.99 -21.47
CA PRO A 15 10.30 -2.25 -20.77
C PRO A 15 11.45 -2.63 -19.83
N LEU A 16 12.67 -2.15 -20.11
CA LEU A 16 13.87 -2.43 -19.31
C LEU A 16 13.89 -1.75 -17.93
N ILE A 17 12.96 -0.84 -17.63
CA ILE A 17 12.84 -0.25 -16.29
C ILE A 17 12.04 -1.14 -15.34
N CYS A 18 11.38 -2.17 -15.87
CA CYS A 18 10.52 -3.08 -15.13
C CYS A 18 11.22 -4.43 -15.00
N GLU A 19 11.56 -4.80 -13.77
CA GLU A 19 12.09 -6.13 -13.46
C GLU A 19 11.20 -6.84 -12.43
N ARG A 20 10.95 -8.13 -12.65
CA ARG A 20 10.29 -8.96 -11.64
C ARG A 20 11.29 -9.31 -10.55
N VAL A 21 10.96 -8.95 -9.32
CA VAL A 21 11.78 -9.22 -8.15
C VAL A 21 11.85 -10.74 -7.91
N LYS A 22 13.02 -11.33 -8.16
CA LYS A 22 13.36 -12.71 -7.77
C LYS A 22 14.14 -12.67 -6.46
N ASP A 23 13.95 -13.67 -5.59
CA ASP A 23 14.60 -13.71 -4.26
C ASP A 23 16.12 -13.59 -4.33
N ASP A 24 16.74 -14.13 -5.39
CA ASP A 24 18.20 -14.19 -5.51
C ASP A 24 18.84 -12.92 -6.11
N ASN A 25 18.06 -11.99 -6.67
CA ASN A 25 18.56 -10.87 -7.48
C ASN A 25 18.08 -9.48 -7.03
N ILE A 26 17.75 -9.32 -5.76
CA ILE A 26 17.34 -8.01 -5.23
C ILE A 26 18.60 -7.19 -4.94
N PRO A 27 18.78 -6.01 -5.57
CA PRO A 27 19.92 -5.18 -5.25
C PRO A 27 19.86 -4.72 -3.79
N GLU A 28 21.01 -4.55 -3.16
CA GLU A 28 21.08 -4.01 -1.81
C GLU A 28 20.60 -2.55 -1.78
N PHE A 29 19.78 -2.23 -0.78
CA PHE A 29 19.25 -0.89 -0.53
C PHE A 29 19.73 -0.34 0.81
N ASP A 30 20.09 0.94 0.83
CA ASP A 30 20.37 1.64 2.08
C ASP A 30 19.07 1.98 2.81
N ASN A 31 18.09 2.50 2.05
CA ASN A 31 16.88 3.06 2.62
C ASN A 31 15.64 2.45 1.97
N LEU A 32 14.68 2.03 2.80
CA LEU A 32 13.35 1.59 2.38
C LEU A 32 12.30 2.58 2.91
N TYR A 33 11.41 3.04 2.04
CA TYR A 33 10.33 3.96 2.36
C TYR A 33 8.99 3.32 1.99
N LEU A 34 8.08 3.21 2.95
CA LEU A 34 6.73 2.68 2.73
C LEU A 34 5.73 3.82 2.76
N ASP A 35 5.01 4.03 1.65
CA ASP A 35 3.71 4.69 1.70
C ASP A 35 2.68 3.70 2.27
N MET A 36 2.33 3.91 3.54
CA MET A 36 1.49 3.01 4.29
C MET A 36 0.03 3.02 3.83
N ASN A 37 -0.43 4.09 3.19
CA ASN A 37 -1.85 4.21 2.84
C ASN A 37 -2.27 3.14 1.84
N GLY A 38 -1.42 2.82 0.86
CA GLY A 38 -1.65 1.71 -0.07
C GLY A 38 -1.72 0.36 0.65
N ILE A 39 -0.83 0.12 1.62
CA ILE A 39 -0.79 -1.11 2.42
C ILE A 39 -2.07 -1.25 3.24
N ILE A 40 -2.45 -0.20 3.98
CA ILE A 40 -3.64 -0.20 4.83
C ILE A 40 -4.87 -0.55 3.99
N HIS A 41 -5.07 0.13 2.86
CA HIS A 41 -6.20 -0.15 1.96
C HIS A 41 -6.22 -1.59 1.44
N ASN A 42 -5.08 -2.14 1.02
CA ASN A 42 -5.00 -3.49 0.49
C ASN A 42 -5.27 -4.56 1.58
N CYS A 43 -4.77 -4.33 2.80
CA CYS A 43 -4.96 -5.24 3.92
C CYS A 43 -6.39 -5.19 4.50
N THR A 44 -7.08 -4.04 4.41
CA THR A 44 -8.46 -3.93 4.90
C THR A 44 -9.51 -4.32 3.87
N HIS A 45 -9.20 -4.18 2.57
CA HIS A 45 -10.11 -4.47 1.46
C HIS A 45 -9.40 -5.28 0.37
N PRO A 46 -9.06 -6.56 0.61
CA PRO A 46 -8.42 -7.40 -0.39
C PRO A 46 -9.33 -7.55 -1.63
N LYS A 47 -8.83 -7.11 -2.80
CA LYS A 47 -9.62 -7.05 -4.04
C LYS A 47 -9.76 -8.40 -4.76
N ASP A 48 -8.86 -9.33 -4.51
CA ASP A 48 -8.67 -10.51 -5.39
C ASP A 48 -9.34 -11.80 -4.89
N GLY A 49 -10.25 -11.75 -3.92
CA GLY A 49 -11.07 -12.91 -3.52
C GLY A 49 -10.31 -14.13 -2.97
N ASN A 50 -8.98 -14.10 -2.93
CA ASN A 50 -8.13 -15.18 -2.46
C ASN A 50 -8.11 -15.31 -0.92
N ALA A 51 -8.56 -14.28 -0.20
CA ALA A 51 -8.69 -14.31 1.25
C ALA A 51 -9.95 -13.54 1.69
N PRO A 52 -10.70 -14.03 2.69
CA PRO A 52 -11.79 -13.27 3.28
C PRO A 52 -11.27 -11.97 3.88
N ALA A 53 -12.06 -10.89 3.78
CA ALA A 53 -11.72 -9.62 4.39
C ALA A 53 -11.63 -9.78 5.92
N PRO A 54 -10.63 -9.17 6.58
CA PRO A 54 -10.53 -9.21 8.03
C PRO A 54 -11.77 -8.58 8.68
N LYS A 55 -12.28 -9.23 9.71
CA LYS A 55 -13.54 -8.83 10.37
C LYS A 55 -13.30 -7.86 11.53
N THR A 56 -12.22 -8.04 12.27
CA THR A 56 -11.87 -7.17 13.42
C THR A 56 -10.69 -6.25 13.10
N ASP A 57 -10.54 -5.18 13.89
CA ASP A 57 -9.38 -4.28 13.76
C ASP A 57 -8.07 -5.00 14.07
N GLU A 58 -8.05 -5.93 15.02
CA GLU A 58 -6.87 -6.73 15.34
C GLU A 58 -6.41 -7.57 14.15
N GLU A 59 -7.34 -8.23 13.46
CA GLU A 59 -7.02 -9.00 12.25
C GLU A 59 -6.48 -8.10 11.13
N ARG A 60 -7.04 -6.89 10.96
CA ARG A 60 -6.54 -5.88 10.02
C ARG A 60 -5.12 -5.45 10.36
N PHE A 61 -4.84 -5.18 11.63
CA PHE A 61 -3.52 -4.77 12.10
C PHE A 61 -2.49 -5.87 11.90
N LEU A 62 -2.84 -7.12 12.20
CA LEU A 62 -1.98 -8.28 11.93
C LEU A 62 -1.68 -8.44 10.44
N ALA A 63 -2.67 -8.27 9.57
CA ALA A 63 -2.47 -8.30 8.12
C ALA A 63 -1.48 -7.20 7.66
N ILE A 64 -1.62 -5.98 8.19
CA ILE A 64 -0.69 -4.87 7.93
C ILE A 64 0.72 -5.21 8.42
N PHE A 65 0.87 -5.73 9.64
CA PHE A 65 2.18 -6.10 10.22
C PHE A 65 2.87 -7.19 9.40
N ASN A 66 2.14 -8.23 9.01
CA ASN A 66 2.68 -9.31 8.19
C ASN A 66 3.15 -8.79 6.83
N TYR A 67 2.44 -7.81 6.25
CA TYR A 67 2.83 -7.21 4.99
C TYR A 67 4.07 -6.32 5.12
N ILE A 68 4.18 -5.56 6.23
CA ILE A 68 5.40 -4.79 6.55
C ILE A 68 6.60 -5.74 6.71
N ASP A 69 6.44 -6.84 7.46
CA ASP A 69 7.49 -7.86 7.65
C ASP A 69 7.90 -8.50 6.32
N PHE A 70 6.93 -8.81 5.46
CA PHE A 70 7.19 -9.32 4.11
C PHE A 70 8.04 -8.35 3.31
N LEU A 71 7.68 -7.06 3.24
CA LEU A 71 8.45 -6.06 2.51
C LEU A 71 9.85 -5.83 3.12
N PHE A 72 9.93 -5.76 4.45
CA PHE A 72 11.19 -5.58 5.16
C PHE A 72 12.15 -6.76 4.91
N SER A 73 11.67 -8.00 5.07
CA SER A 73 12.47 -9.21 4.86
C SER A 73 12.91 -9.39 3.41
N LYS A 74 12.12 -8.91 2.45
CA LYS A 74 12.42 -8.93 1.02
C LYS A 74 13.51 -7.92 0.66
N ILE A 75 13.46 -6.69 1.19
CA ILE A 75 14.36 -5.59 0.77
C ILE A 75 15.59 -5.44 1.68
N ARG A 76 15.45 -5.75 2.98
CA ARG A 76 16.52 -5.69 3.99
C ARG A 76 17.31 -4.36 3.97
N PRO A 77 16.66 -3.22 4.29
CA PRO A 77 17.33 -1.92 4.27
C PRO A 77 18.47 -1.84 5.29
N GLN A 78 19.60 -1.25 4.88
CA GLN A 78 20.82 -1.22 5.71
C GLN A 78 20.90 -0.03 6.67
N LYS A 79 20.28 1.11 6.35
CA LYS A 79 20.44 2.38 7.07
C LYS A 79 19.14 3.00 7.56
N VAL A 80 18.11 3.07 6.72
CA VAL A 80 16.83 3.70 7.10
C VAL A 80 15.66 2.82 6.70
N PHE A 81 14.72 2.67 7.62
CA PHE A 81 13.41 2.11 7.33
C PHE A 81 12.33 3.12 7.73
N PHE A 82 11.66 3.72 6.75
CA PHE A 82 10.73 4.82 6.96
C PHE A 82 9.30 4.38 6.62
N LEU A 83 8.39 4.47 7.58
CA LEU A 83 6.98 4.17 7.42
C LEU A 83 6.20 5.48 7.43
N ALA A 84 5.63 5.86 6.29
CA ALA A 84 4.89 7.11 6.12
C ALA A 84 3.39 6.85 6.05
N ILE A 85 2.65 7.32 7.04
CA ILE A 85 1.18 7.31 7.02
C ILE A 85 0.70 8.71 6.65
N ASP A 86 -0.33 8.83 5.81
CA ASP A 86 -0.92 10.14 5.50
C ASP A 86 -1.34 10.86 6.78
N GLY A 87 -0.96 12.13 6.87
CA GLY A 87 -1.53 13.08 7.82
C GLY A 87 -2.47 14.05 7.12
N VAL A 88 -2.73 15.20 7.76
CA VAL A 88 -3.58 16.23 7.18
C VAL A 88 -2.94 16.76 5.89
N ALA A 89 -3.61 16.55 4.77
CA ALA A 89 -3.13 16.91 3.43
C ALA A 89 -3.48 18.37 3.06
N PRO A 90 -2.81 18.96 2.05
CA PRO A 90 -3.17 20.29 1.52
C PRO A 90 -4.60 20.35 0.97
N ARG A 91 -5.19 21.55 0.91
CA ARG A 91 -6.57 21.75 0.44
C ARG A 91 -6.82 21.19 -0.96
N ALA A 92 -5.85 21.33 -1.87
CA ALA A 92 -5.95 20.78 -3.23
C ALA A 92 -6.21 19.27 -3.19
N LYS A 93 -5.43 18.55 -2.38
CA LYS A 93 -5.60 17.12 -2.17
C LYS A 93 -6.91 16.79 -1.48
N MET A 94 -7.29 17.54 -0.44
CA MET A 94 -8.55 17.33 0.27
C MET A 94 -9.76 17.39 -0.67
N ASN A 95 -9.75 18.31 -1.65
CA ASN A 95 -10.81 18.40 -2.65
C ASN A 95 -10.89 17.15 -3.53
N GLU A 96 -9.74 16.63 -3.99
CA GLU A 96 -9.67 15.39 -4.78
C GLU A 96 -10.14 14.19 -3.95
N GLN A 97 -9.65 14.04 -2.71
CA GLN A 97 -10.07 12.96 -1.81
C GLN A 97 -11.57 13.04 -1.51
N ARG A 98 -12.11 14.24 -1.25
CA ARG A 98 -13.55 14.47 -1.06
C ARG A 98 -14.33 14.03 -2.30
N ALA A 99 -13.98 14.53 -3.49
CA ALA A 99 -14.68 14.18 -4.72
C ALA A 99 -14.64 12.66 -5.00
N ARG A 100 -13.51 11.99 -4.71
CA ARG A 100 -13.39 10.53 -4.80
C ARG A 100 -14.37 9.82 -3.86
N ARG A 101 -14.37 10.19 -2.57
CA ARG A 101 -15.25 9.57 -1.54
C ARG A 101 -16.73 9.75 -1.86
N PHE A 102 -17.13 10.95 -2.27
CA PHE A 102 -18.52 11.22 -2.66
C PHE A 102 -18.95 10.39 -3.88
N ARG A 103 -18.07 10.21 -4.88
CA ARG A 103 -18.36 9.32 -6.02
C ARG A 103 -18.52 7.88 -5.57
N THR A 104 -17.60 7.34 -4.78
CA THR A 104 -17.69 5.96 -4.28
C THR A 104 -18.98 5.71 -3.49
N ALA A 105 -19.35 6.62 -2.59
CA ALA A 105 -20.59 6.51 -1.83
C ALA A 105 -21.84 6.50 -2.74
N ARG A 106 -21.87 7.38 -3.75
CA ARG A 106 -22.97 7.44 -4.72
C ARG A 106 -23.03 6.18 -5.59
N ASP A 107 -21.89 5.68 -6.05
CA ASP A 107 -21.83 4.50 -6.90
C ASP A 107 -22.29 3.25 -6.13
N LEU A 108 -21.90 3.12 -4.84
CA LEU A 108 -22.42 2.09 -3.94
C LEU A 108 -23.95 2.16 -3.76
N GLN A 109 -24.49 3.37 -3.54
CA GLN A 109 -25.93 3.58 -3.44
C GLN A 109 -26.65 3.16 -4.74
N GLN A 110 -26.13 3.55 -5.90
CA GLN A 110 -26.70 3.20 -7.19
C GLN A 110 -26.68 1.70 -7.45
N ASP A 111 -25.60 1.01 -7.06
CA ASP A 111 -25.49 -0.44 -7.23
C ASP A 111 -26.43 -1.19 -6.27
N TYR A 112 -26.64 -0.67 -5.07
CA TYR A 112 -27.67 -1.17 -4.15
C TYR A 112 -29.08 -1.04 -4.74
N GLU A 113 -29.44 0.13 -5.26
CA GLU A 113 -30.74 0.39 -5.89
C GLU A 113 -30.98 -0.50 -7.13
N LYS A 114 -29.92 -0.79 -7.91
CA LYS A 114 -30.01 -1.73 -9.04
C LYS A 114 -30.27 -3.15 -8.57
N LYS A 115 -29.51 -3.65 -7.57
CA LYS A 115 -29.69 -5.00 -7.01
C LYS A 115 -31.11 -5.20 -6.47
N GLN A 116 -31.65 -4.20 -5.77
CA GLN A 116 -33.04 -4.24 -5.30
C GLN A 116 -34.05 -4.33 -6.45
N LYS A 117 -33.87 -3.54 -7.52
CA LYS A 117 -34.75 -3.59 -8.70
C LYS A 117 -34.67 -4.93 -9.42
N GLU A 118 -33.48 -5.55 -9.47
CA GLU A 118 -33.26 -6.87 -10.07
C GLU A 118 -33.93 -7.97 -9.24
N GLN A 119 -33.77 -7.97 -7.92
CA GLN A 119 -34.45 -8.92 -7.01
C GLN A 119 -35.98 -8.80 -7.11
N HIS A 120 -36.51 -7.57 -7.14
CA HIS A 120 -37.94 -7.34 -7.29
C HIS A 120 -38.48 -7.87 -8.63
N LYS A 121 -37.72 -7.71 -9.72
CA LYS A 121 -38.07 -8.27 -11.04
C LYS A 121 -37.99 -9.79 -11.10
N ALA A 122 -37.08 -10.41 -10.33
CA ALA A 122 -36.93 -11.85 -10.25
C ALA A 122 -38.03 -12.54 -9.42
N GLY A 123 -38.94 -11.79 -8.80
CA GLY A 123 -39.98 -12.34 -7.92
C GLY A 123 -39.42 -12.90 -6.61
N GLU A 124 -38.15 -12.63 -6.32
CA GLU A 124 -37.51 -12.99 -5.06
C GLU A 124 -38.05 -12.07 -3.97
N LYS A 125 -38.34 -12.62 -2.78
CA LYS A 125 -38.62 -11.78 -1.61
C LYS A 125 -37.39 -10.87 -1.41
N PRO A 126 -37.58 -9.57 -1.12
CA PRO A 126 -36.45 -8.70 -0.80
C PRO A 126 -35.63 -9.39 0.30
N ALA A 127 -34.34 -9.62 0.01
CA ALA A 127 -33.45 -10.27 0.95
C ALA A 127 -33.21 -9.30 2.11
N VAL A 128 -34.01 -9.46 3.17
CA VAL A 128 -33.87 -8.84 4.50
C VAL A 128 -33.98 -7.30 4.47
N ASP A 129 -34.44 -6.75 5.59
CA ASP A 129 -34.64 -5.31 5.80
C ASP A 129 -33.41 -4.47 5.42
N GLN A 130 -33.67 -3.18 5.23
CA GLN A 130 -32.77 -2.05 4.92
C GLN A 130 -31.47 -1.94 5.76
N ALA A 131 -31.18 -2.91 6.63
CA ALA A 131 -30.15 -2.90 7.67
C ALA A 131 -29.15 -4.08 7.63
N GLU A 132 -29.32 -5.12 6.81
CA GLU A 132 -28.19 -6.04 6.49
C GLU A 132 -27.35 -5.46 5.33
N TYR A 133 -27.09 -4.16 5.39
CA TYR A 133 -25.83 -3.62 4.89
C TYR A 133 -24.78 -4.35 5.69
N ASP A 134 -23.97 -5.21 5.05
CA ASP A 134 -22.88 -5.98 5.66
C ASP A 134 -22.30 -5.21 6.87
N VAL A 135 -22.83 -5.49 8.07
CA VAL A 135 -22.55 -4.70 9.27
C VAL A 135 -21.10 -4.93 9.69
N ASP A 136 -20.50 -5.98 9.12
CA ASP A 136 -19.11 -6.38 9.20
C ASP A 136 -18.23 -5.73 8.11
N ALA A 137 -18.80 -5.02 7.12
CA ALA A 137 -18.02 -4.35 6.08
C ALA A 137 -17.31 -3.12 6.64
N PHE A 138 -15.99 -3.22 6.69
CA PHE A 138 -15.11 -2.15 7.14
C PHE A 138 -15.28 -0.88 6.29
N ASP A 139 -15.59 0.25 6.94
CA ASP A 139 -15.73 1.56 6.29
C ASP A 139 -14.37 2.11 5.85
N PRO A 140 -14.05 2.19 4.54
CA PRO A 140 -12.78 2.70 4.06
C PRO A 140 -12.55 4.19 4.37
N THR A 141 -13.60 4.95 4.69
CA THR A 141 -13.46 6.37 5.03
C THR A 141 -12.79 6.58 6.38
N CYS A 142 -12.77 5.55 7.25
CA CYS A 142 -12.06 5.61 8.52
C CYS A 142 -10.53 5.62 8.34
N ILE A 143 -10.01 5.32 7.14
CA ILE A 143 -8.60 5.51 6.75
C ILE A 143 -8.39 7.00 6.44
N THR A 144 -8.46 7.82 7.50
CA THR A 144 -8.29 9.28 7.47
C THR A 144 -7.66 9.72 8.79
N PRO A 145 -6.71 10.68 8.78
CA PRO A 145 -6.23 11.28 10.01
C PRO A 145 -7.37 11.79 10.90
N GLY A 146 -7.27 11.55 12.21
CA GLY A 146 -8.25 12.00 13.20
C GLY A 146 -9.39 11.02 13.51
N THR A 147 -9.44 9.86 12.86
CA THR A 147 -10.41 8.80 13.18
C THR A 147 -9.92 7.91 14.32
N GLU A 148 -10.85 7.23 14.99
CA GLU A 148 -10.53 6.27 16.05
C GLU A 148 -9.69 5.11 15.52
N PHE A 149 -10.05 4.58 14.33
CA PHE A 149 -9.30 3.51 13.67
C PHE A 149 -7.82 3.88 13.47
N MET A 150 -7.53 5.08 12.95
CA MET A 150 -6.14 5.52 12.74
C MET A 150 -5.41 5.76 14.05
N SER A 151 -6.11 6.14 15.12
CA SER A 151 -5.51 6.25 16.47
C SER A 151 -5.08 4.88 16.98
N LYS A 152 -5.98 3.89 16.96
CA LYS A 152 -5.70 2.50 17.36
C LYS A 152 -4.57 1.89 16.53
N LEU A 153 -4.62 2.06 15.21
CA LEU A 153 -3.57 1.59 14.30
C LEU A 153 -2.21 2.22 14.62
N THR A 154 -2.17 3.50 14.97
CA THR A 154 -0.92 4.20 15.31
C THR A 154 -0.31 3.63 16.60
N GLU A 155 -1.12 3.38 17.63
CA GLU A 155 -0.66 2.75 18.86
C GLU A 155 -0.16 1.32 18.62
N ALA A 156 -0.92 0.55 17.85
CA ALA A 156 -0.56 -0.82 17.48
C ALA A 156 0.76 -0.86 16.67
N LEU A 157 0.96 0.07 15.72
CA LEU A 157 2.20 0.19 14.95
C LEU A 157 3.39 0.57 15.82
N ARG A 158 3.23 1.49 16.79
CA ARG A 158 4.30 1.84 17.73
C ARG A 158 4.72 0.63 18.55
N TYR A 159 3.75 -0.12 19.08
CA TYR A 159 4.02 -1.36 19.79
C TYR A 159 4.74 -2.38 18.89
N TYR A 160 4.20 -2.62 17.69
CA TYR A 160 4.77 -3.55 16.71
C TYR A 160 6.21 -3.21 16.34
N VAL A 161 6.51 -1.94 16.02
CA VAL A 161 7.88 -1.49 15.69
C VAL A 161 8.83 -1.69 16.86
N ASN A 162 8.43 -1.30 18.07
CA ASN A 162 9.26 -1.48 19.27
C ASN A 162 9.53 -2.97 19.56
N LYS A 163 8.49 -3.81 19.41
CA LYS A 163 8.61 -5.26 19.56
C LYS A 163 9.59 -5.83 18.53
N ARG A 164 9.46 -5.46 17.25
CA ARG A 164 10.35 -5.92 16.18
C ARG A 164 11.80 -5.52 16.42
N ILE A 165 12.08 -4.27 16.80
CA ILE A 165 13.44 -3.83 17.17
C ILE A 165 13.98 -4.63 18.37
N SER A 166 13.13 -4.96 19.34
CA SER A 166 13.52 -5.70 20.54
C SER A 166 13.79 -7.18 20.27
N GLU A 167 13.06 -7.81 19.36
CA GLU A 167 13.10 -9.27 19.14
C GLU A 167 13.90 -9.67 17.89
N ASP A 168 13.95 -8.82 16.86
CA ASP A 168 14.58 -9.11 15.57
C ASP A 168 15.88 -8.33 15.38
N VAL A 169 16.98 -9.06 15.14
CA VAL A 169 18.31 -8.48 14.95
C VAL A 169 18.40 -7.66 13.67
N ASP A 170 17.66 -8.02 12.61
CA ASP A 170 17.70 -7.31 11.35
C ASP A 170 17.05 -5.93 11.45
N TRP A 171 16.01 -5.79 12.28
CA TRP A 171 15.35 -4.51 12.57
C TRP A 171 16.21 -3.54 13.39
N ARG A 172 17.27 -4.03 14.04
CA ARG A 172 18.22 -3.18 14.78
C ARG A 172 19.27 -2.53 13.89
N LYS A 173 19.44 -3.01 12.65
CA LYS A 173 20.44 -2.48 11.70
C LYS A 173 20.06 -1.09 11.18
N PRO A 174 18.86 -0.86 10.60
CA PRO A 174 18.48 0.45 10.14
C PRO A 174 17.90 1.31 11.28
N LYS A 175 17.96 2.63 11.12
CA LYS A 175 17.13 3.56 11.87
C LYS A 175 15.68 3.45 11.38
N VAL A 176 14.80 2.95 12.23
CA VAL A 176 13.37 2.86 11.96
C VAL A 176 12.67 4.18 12.30
N ILE A 177 11.89 4.73 11.37
CA ILE A 177 11.18 6.00 11.51
C ILE A 177 9.71 5.77 11.19
N LEU A 178 8.83 5.99 12.16
CA LEU A 178 7.37 5.99 11.97
C LEU A 178 6.85 7.42 11.91
N SER A 179 6.41 7.84 10.72
CA SER A 179 5.73 9.11 10.51
C SER A 179 4.21 8.90 10.57
N ALA A 180 3.65 9.09 11.77
CA ALA A 180 2.25 8.86 12.09
C ALA A 180 1.28 9.92 11.49
N PRO A 181 -0.06 9.67 11.52
CA PRO A 181 -1.07 10.57 10.94
C PRO A 181 -1.15 11.96 11.58
N ASN A 182 -0.65 12.11 12.81
CA ASN A 182 -0.60 13.39 13.50
C ASN A 182 0.50 14.33 12.95
N VAL A 183 1.43 13.82 12.14
CA VAL A 183 2.36 14.64 11.37
C VAL A 183 1.66 15.12 10.10
N PRO A 184 1.52 16.42 9.83
CA PRO A 184 0.86 16.91 8.61
C PRO A 184 1.58 16.49 7.33
N GLY A 185 0.84 16.41 6.22
CA GLY A 185 1.36 16.06 4.90
C GLY A 185 0.95 14.66 4.42
N GLU A 186 1.06 14.45 3.12
CA GLU A 186 0.82 13.15 2.47
C GLU A 186 2.05 12.25 2.63
N GLY A 187 1.86 10.93 2.72
CA GLY A 187 2.92 9.95 2.98
C GLY A 187 4.07 10.06 1.98
N GLU A 188 3.76 10.09 0.69
CA GLU A 188 4.75 10.28 -0.38
C GLU A 188 5.53 11.60 -0.25
N HIS A 189 4.87 12.69 0.15
CA HIS A 189 5.52 13.98 0.33
C HIS A 189 6.40 14.02 1.58
N LYS A 190 6.00 13.37 2.68
CA LYS A 190 6.83 13.21 3.88
C LYS A 190 8.10 12.42 3.58
N ILE A 191 7.99 11.37 2.76
CA ILE A 191 9.15 10.60 2.28
C ILE A 191 10.09 11.51 1.50
N MET A 192 9.55 12.29 0.55
CA MET A 192 10.36 13.19 -0.27
C MET A 192 10.99 14.33 0.52
N ASP A 193 10.28 14.88 1.51
CA ASP A 193 10.83 15.85 2.46
C ASP A 193 12.00 15.27 3.25
N PHE A 194 11.86 14.03 3.73
CA PHE A 194 12.93 13.33 4.43
C PHE A 194 14.17 13.09 3.54
N ILE A 195 13.96 12.68 2.28
CA ILE A 195 15.07 12.50 1.31
C ILE A 195 15.79 13.83 1.08
N ARG A 196 15.04 14.92 0.79
CA ARG A 196 15.62 16.25 0.59
C ARG A 196 16.38 16.75 1.82
N PHE A 197 15.79 16.58 3.00
CA PHE A 197 16.42 16.95 4.26
C PHE A 197 17.73 16.18 4.48
N SER A 198 17.72 14.87 4.24
CA SER A 198 18.90 14.00 4.36
C SER A 198 19.99 14.41 3.39
N ARG A 199 19.65 14.71 2.13
CA ARG A 199 20.58 15.17 1.10
C ARG A 199 21.27 16.49 1.46
N ALA A 200 20.56 17.37 2.15
CA ALA A 200 21.09 18.65 2.61
C ALA A 200 22.02 18.54 3.84
N GLN A 201 22.06 17.38 4.52
CA GLN A 201 22.92 17.21 5.69
C GLN A 201 24.40 17.05 5.31
N PRO A 202 25.32 17.61 6.11
CA PRO A 202 26.74 17.31 5.98
C PRO A 202 27.00 15.81 6.06
N GLY A 203 27.84 15.28 5.17
CA GLY A 203 28.20 13.86 5.14
C GLY A 203 27.19 12.94 4.44
N TYR A 204 26.16 13.48 3.80
CA TYR A 204 25.29 12.69 2.93
C TYR A 204 26.07 12.01 1.81
N ARG A 205 25.81 10.71 1.60
CA ARG A 205 26.46 9.94 0.53
C ARG A 205 25.59 10.01 -0.73
N ALA A 206 26.10 10.64 -1.78
CA ALA A 206 25.38 10.80 -3.07
C ALA A 206 25.00 9.49 -3.76
N ASN A 207 25.66 8.37 -3.42
CA ASN A 207 25.35 7.04 -3.94
C ASN A 207 24.42 6.23 -3.01
N THR A 208 23.66 6.89 -2.14
CA THR A 208 22.67 6.22 -1.29
C THR A 208 21.60 5.58 -2.18
N ARG A 209 21.24 4.33 -1.90
CA ARG A 209 20.25 3.58 -2.67
C ARG A 209 18.89 3.61 -1.99
N HIS A 210 17.89 4.10 -2.71
CA HIS A 210 16.54 4.33 -2.19
C HIS A 210 15.55 3.36 -2.83
N CYS A 211 14.82 2.62 -2.00
CA CYS A 211 13.68 1.81 -2.41
C CYS A 211 12.40 2.45 -1.88
N LEU A 212 11.49 2.87 -2.76
CA LEU A 212 10.19 3.38 -2.35
C LEU A 212 9.11 2.36 -2.72
N TYR A 213 8.27 2.02 -1.75
CA TYR A 213 7.12 1.18 -1.97
C TYR A 213 5.86 2.04 -2.07
N GLY A 214 5.11 1.85 -3.15
CA GLY A 214 3.78 2.40 -3.32
C GLY A 214 3.22 2.17 -4.73
N LEU A 215 1.90 2.28 -4.84
CA LEU A 215 1.18 2.00 -6.08
C LEU A 215 0.90 3.25 -6.94
N ASP A 216 1.04 4.43 -6.35
CA ASP A 216 0.72 5.70 -7.00
C ASP A 216 1.78 6.08 -8.04
N ALA A 217 1.32 6.50 -9.22
CA ALA A 217 2.19 6.92 -10.31
C ALA A 217 3.00 8.19 -9.96
N ASP A 218 2.55 8.94 -8.96
CA ASP A 218 3.16 10.17 -8.50
C ASP A 218 4.54 9.88 -7.88
N LEU A 219 4.73 8.70 -7.26
CA LEU A 219 6.05 8.24 -6.78
C LEU A 219 7.10 8.11 -7.88
N ILE A 220 6.71 7.85 -9.14
CA ILE A 220 7.65 7.85 -10.28
C ILE A 220 8.17 9.26 -10.51
N MET A 221 7.27 10.24 -10.57
CA MET A 221 7.65 11.63 -10.80
C MET A 221 8.44 12.19 -9.62
N LEU A 222 7.98 11.91 -8.40
CA LEU A 222 8.68 12.34 -7.19
C LEU A 222 10.06 11.69 -7.06
N GLY A 223 10.20 10.41 -7.42
CA GLY A 223 11.49 9.72 -7.50
C GLY A 223 12.46 10.39 -8.47
N LEU A 224 12.00 10.78 -9.67
CA LEU A 224 12.80 11.52 -10.64
C LEU A 224 13.17 12.93 -10.14
N LEU A 225 12.21 13.65 -9.55
CA LEU A 225 12.41 15.00 -9.01
C LEU A 225 13.29 15.04 -7.76
N SER A 226 13.54 13.89 -7.11
CA SER A 226 14.50 13.80 -6.01
C SER A 226 15.94 14.08 -6.47
N HIS A 227 16.24 13.85 -7.76
CA HIS A 227 17.59 13.88 -8.32
C HIS A 227 18.58 12.94 -7.63
N GLU A 228 18.11 11.91 -6.92
CA GLU A 228 18.95 10.83 -6.41
C GLU A 228 19.28 9.86 -7.56
N PRO A 229 20.55 9.46 -7.73
CA PRO A 229 20.96 8.60 -8.85
C PRO A 229 20.46 7.16 -8.74
N HIS A 230 20.24 6.65 -7.52
CA HIS A 230 19.85 5.26 -7.27
C HIS A 230 18.49 5.19 -6.58
N VAL A 231 17.43 5.34 -7.37
CA VAL A 231 16.05 5.22 -6.91
C VAL A 231 15.36 4.05 -7.60
N SER A 232 14.73 3.18 -6.82
CA SER A 232 13.91 2.08 -7.31
C SER A 232 12.52 2.13 -6.68
N LEU A 233 11.51 1.82 -7.48
CA LEU A 233 10.13 1.70 -7.01
C LEU A 233 9.75 0.23 -6.91
N LEU A 234 9.36 -0.19 -5.72
CA LEU A 234 8.80 -1.49 -5.46
C LEU A 234 7.28 -1.41 -5.52
N ARG A 235 6.66 -2.30 -6.29
CA ARG A 235 5.22 -2.38 -6.45
C ARG A 235 4.77 -3.80 -6.75
N GLU A 236 3.50 -4.08 -6.48
CA GLU A 236 2.87 -5.31 -6.91
C GLU A 236 2.70 -5.34 -8.44
N GLU A 237 2.78 -6.54 -9.00
CA GLU A 237 2.49 -6.76 -10.41
C GLU A 237 1.00 -6.58 -10.67
N VAL A 238 0.66 -5.65 -11.57
CA VAL A 238 -0.71 -5.47 -12.03
C VAL A 238 -0.84 -6.18 -13.37
N LEU A 239 -1.44 -7.36 -13.38
CA LEU A 239 -1.73 -8.09 -14.62
C LEU A 239 -2.88 -7.39 -15.36
N PHE A 240 -2.60 -6.90 -16.57
CA PHE A 240 -3.61 -6.25 -17.40
C PHE A 240 -4.16 -7.24 -18.45
N GLY A 241 -5.39 -7.72 -18.25
CA GLY A 241 -6.08 -8.63 -19.17
C GLY A 241 -7.44 -9.06 -18.61
N PRO A 242 -8.33 -9.70 -19.40
CA PRO A 242 -9.52 -10.33 -18.85
C PRO A 242 -9.09 -11.34 -17.76
N ALA A 243 -9.73 -11.28 -16.60
CA ALA A 243 -9.42 -12.16 -15.48
C ALA A 243 -9.51 -13.62 -15.94
N SER A 244 -8.36 -14.26 -16.10
CA SER A 244 -8.29 -15.70 -16.33
C SER A 244 -8.83 -16.36 -15.07
N ARG A 245 -10.03 -16.96 -15.16
CA ARG A 245 -10.53 -17.91 -14.18
C ARG A 245 -9.69 -19.18 -14.25
N THR A 246 -8.45 -19.11 -13.78
CA THR A 246 -7.63 -20.28 -13.53
C THR A 246 -7.17 -20.19 -12.10
N ALA A 247 -7.92 -20.85 -11.22
CA ALA A 247 -7.53 -21.10 -9.85
C ALA A 247 -6.11 -21.66 -9.83
N SER A 248 -5.19 -20.96 -9.17
CA SER A 248 -3.87 -21.48 -8.86
C SER A 248 -4.03 -22.58 -7.82
N ALA A 249 -3.94 -23.83 -8.25
CA ALA A 249 -3.78 -24.96 -7.34
C ALA A 249 -2.40 -24.87 -6.64
N PRO A 250 -2.31 -25.18 -5.33
CA PRO A 250 -1.04 -25.22 -4.62
C PRO A 250 -0.33 -26.55 -4.91
N GLY A 251 0.96 -26.51 -5.25
CA GLY A 251 1.76 -27.73 -5.27
C GLY A 251 2.91 -27.72 -6.27
N ALA A 252 4.12 -27.76 -5.72
CA ALA A 252 5.38 -27.97 -6.41
C ALA A 252 5.35 -29.09 -7.46
N ARG A 253 6.04 -28.88 -8.59
CA ARG A 253 6.76 -29.95 -9.28
C ARG A 253 8.11 -29.46 -9.78
N TYR A 254 9.14 -30.01 -9.14
CA TYR A 254 10.46 -30.27 -9.67
C TYR A 254 10.44 -30.47 -11.19
N THR A 255 11.19 -29.65 -11.93
CA THR A 255 11.67 -30.04 -13.25
C THR A 255 12.96 -30.83 -13.05
N ARG A 256 12.85 -32.16 -13.22
CA ARG A 256 13.97 -33.03 -13.54
C ARG A 256 14.54 -32.64 -14.91
N ASP A 257 15.85 -32.69 -15.01
CA ASP A 257 16.64 -32.75 -16.23
C ASP A 257 15.97 -33.51 -17.37
N ARG A 258 16.22 -33.04 -18.60
CA ARG A 258 16.70 -33.89 -19.68
C ARG A 258 17.28 -33.08 -20.84
N SER A 259 18.50 -33.52 -21.20
CA SER A 259 19.28 -33.39 -22.44
C SER A 259 19.67 -32.00 -22.93
#